data_AF-A0AAP5LS92-F1
#
_entry.id   AF-A0AAP5LS92-F1
#
_cell.length_a   1.000
_cell.length_b   1.000
_cell.length_c   1.000
_cell.angle_alpha   90.00
_cell.angle_beta   90.00
_cell.angle_gamma   90.00
#
_symmetry.space_group_name_H-M   'P 1'
#
loop_
_entity.id
_entity.type
_entity.pdbx_description
1 polymer ?
#
loop_
_entity_poly.entity_id
_entity_poly.type
_entity_poly.pdbx_seq_one_letter_code
_entity_poly.pdbx_strand_id
1 'polypeptide(L)'
;MKNIIERIGELPNWSEYEPQIQHYSNYSSNVVTAASKIADVNRTYCTGRASFVYYESDDFGQLVRSDDEISVKYFKSILLYNALSSYNICIDLSWQVVWLFLSDLSLDLIYDEKKYNNYLNECNMETLNYKLTLAKEIKLKNHVNDFFNSAPTQKVRKKYNYYKHKGAFYVPGLGENLGNLPFGFNELTLKQMKREEFDLDEWCNILIEYQNCFYKYFEELINFVIPKTYLEQELDFFGDTIGYGLKVEEYLENK
;
A
#
# COMPACT_ATOMS: atom_id res chain seq x y z
N MET A 1 -3.00 26.41 9.80
CA MET A 1 -2.73 24.96 9.94
C MET A 1 -1.45 24.68 9.16
N LYS A 2 -0.50 23.87 9.67
CA LYS A 2 0.66 23.47 8.86
C LYS A 2 0.16 22.68 7.64
N ASN A 3 0.71 22.96 6.46
CA ASN A 3 0.39 22.26 5.22
C ASN A 3 0.65 20.75 5.39
N ILE A 4 -0.19 19.89 4.82
CA ILE A 4 -0.07 18.42 4.88
C ILE A 4 1.34 17.98 4.51
N ILE A 5 1.96 18.58 3.49
CA ILE A 5 3.33 18.29 3.06
C ILE A 5 4.32 18.43 4.22
N GLU A 6 4.22 19.51 5.01
CA GLU A 6 5.09 19.72 6.18
C GLU A 6 4.89 18.66 7.26
N ARG A 7 3.70 18.06 7.33
CA ARG A 7 3.32 17.06 8.35
C ARG A 7 3.68 15.64 7.95
N ILE A 8 3.81 15.37 6.66
CA ILE A 8 4.05 14.03 6.10
C ILE A 8 5.46 13.86 5.51
N GLY A 9 6.31 14.88 5.62
CA GLY A 9 7.71 14.85 5.19
C GLY A 9 7.89 14.75 3.68
N GLU A 10 9.09 14.43 3.25
CA GLU A 10 9.45 14.32 1.83
C GLU A 10 8.89 13.05 1.17
N LEU A 11 8.94 13.01 -0.16
CA LEU A 11 8.59 11.82 -0.93
C LEU A 11 9.74 10.80 -0.81
N PRO A 12 9.47 9.52 -0.54
CA PRO A 12 10.50 8.50 -0.58
C PRO A 12 11.03 8.28 -2.01
N ASN A 13 12.30 7.89 -2.11
CA ASN A 13 12.93 7.49 -3.38
C ASN A 13 12.85 5.97 -3.61
N TRP A 14 11.77 5.31 -3.18
CA TRP A 14 11.65 3.84 -3.30
C TRP A 14 11.59 3.34 -4.74
N SER A 15 11.39 4.22 -5.73
CA SER A 15 11.51 3.87 -7.15
C SER A 15 12.93 3.47 -7.55
N GLU A 16 13.96 3.87 -6.80
CA GLU A 16 15.36 3.50 -7.10
C GLU A 16 15.61 1.99 -6.94
N TYR A 17 14.74 1.28 -6.21
CA TYR A 17 14.79 -0.18 -6.08
C TYR A 17 14.21 -0.92 -7.28
N GLU A 18 13.72 -0.24 -8.31
CA GLU A 18 13.23 -0.91 -9.52
C GLU A 18 14.39 -1.66 -10.22
N PRO A 19 14.30 -2.99 -10.37
CA PRO A 19 15.42 -3.77 -10.90
C PRO A 19 15.77 -3.40 -12.33
N GLN A 20 17.05 -3.14 -12.53
CA GLN A 20 17.71 -3.04 -13.84
C GLN A 20 18.55 -4.30 -14.12
N ILE A 21 19.06 -4.44 -15.34
CA ILE A 21 19.75 -5.64 -15.83
C ILE A 21 20.89 -6.12 -14.91
N GLN A 22 21.69 -5.22 -14.35
CA GLN A 22 22.78 -5.55 -13.42
C GLN A 22 22.26 -6.25 -12.15
N HIS A 23 21.04 -5.96 -11.72
CA HIS A 23 20.45 -6.60 -10.54
C HIS A 23 20.05 -8.05 -10.83
N TYR A 24 19.53 -8.33 -12.03
CA TYR A 24 19.21 -9.70 -12.47
C TYR A 24 20.48 -10.56 -12.57
N SER A 25 21.61 -9.96 -12.96
CA SER A 25 22.93 -10.60 -12.99
C SER A 25 23.53 -10.79 -11.59
N ASN A 26 23.43 -9.81 -10.70
CA ASN A 26 24.23 -9.79 -9.48
C ASN A 26 23.48 -10.26 -8.22
N TYR A 27 22.15 -10.34 -8.27
CA TYR A 27 21.33 -10.79 -7.14
C TYR A 27 20.53 -12.06 -7.44
N SER A 28 20.04 -12.69 -6.38
CA SER A 28 19.12 -13.82 -6.45
C SER A 28 17.70 -13.37 -6.80
N SER A 29 16.90 -14.29 -7.35
CA SER A 29 15.56 -13.98 -7.85
C SER A 29 14.61 -13.44 -6.78
N ASN A 30 14.69 -13.94 -5.55
CA ASN A 30 13.90 -13.47 -4.41
C ASN A 30 14.19 -11.98 -4.06
N VAL A 31 15.46 -11.55 -4.15
CA VAL A 31 15.84 -10.14 -3.95
C VAL A 31 15.33 -9.27 -5.09
N VAL A 32 15.52 -9.72 -6.34
CA VAL A 32 15.08 -8.99 -7.53
C VAL A 32 13.55 -8.82 -7.55
N THR A 33 12.80 -9.88 -7.26
CA THR A 33 11.33 -9.82 -7.21
C THR A 33 10.81 -8.99 -6.03
N ALA A 34 11.45 -9.06 -4.86
CA ALA A 34 11.12 -8.18 -3.73
C ALA A 34 11.38 -6.70 -4.06
N ALA A 35 12.51 -6.39 -4.71
CA ALA A 35 12.87 -5.04 -5.16
C ALA A 35 11.87 -4.50 -6.20
N SER A 36 11.47 -5.33 -7.18
CA SER A 36 10.38 -4.98 -8.10
C SER A 36 9.07 -4.66 -7.36
N LYS A 37 8.76 -5.41 -6.28
CA LYS A 37 7.55 -5.16 -5.48
C LYS A 37 7.65 -3.89 -4.64
N ILE A 38 8.86 -3.48 -4.22
CA ILE A 38 9.09 -2.18 -3.58
C ILE A 38 8.74 -1.03 -4.54
N ALA A 39 9.09 -1.14 -5.83
CA ALA A 39 8.69 -0.15 -6.83
C ALA A 39 7.16 -0.07 -7.00
N ASP A 40 6.44 -1.18 -6.91
CA ASP A 40 4.97 -1.19 -6.91
C ASP A 40 4.40 -0.49 -5.67
N VAL A 41 4.95 -0.78 -4.48
CA VAL A 41 4.58 -0.07 -3.24
C VAL A 41 4.79 1.44 -3.42
N ASN A 42 5.92 1.86 -4.00
CA ASN A 42 6.21 3.27 -4.27
C ASN A 42 5.12 3.92 -5.14
N ARG A 43 4.74 3.29 -6.26
CA ARG A 43 3.71 3.81 -7.16
C ARG A 43 2.36 3.98 -6.46
N THR A 44 1.94 2.96 -5.70
CA THR A 44 0.68 3.03 -4.94
C THR A 44 0.74 4.07 -3.82
N TYR A 45 1.86 4.13 -3.09
CA TYR A 45 2.06 5.11 -2.03
C TYR A 45 2.02 6.54 -2.56
N CYS A 46 2.73 6.81 -3.67
CA CYS A 46 2.72 8.10 -4.36
C CYS A 46 1.32 8.47 -4.86
N THR A 47 0.53 7.51 -5.34
CA THR A 47 -0.86 7.73 -5.77
C THR A 47 -1.76 8.16 -4.61
N GLY A 48 -1.66 7.45 -3.48
CA GLY A 48 -2.37 7.80 -2.26
C GLY A 48 -1.96 9.17 -1.72
N ARG A 49 -0.65 9.43 -1.69
CA ARG A 49 -0.07 10.69 -1.24
C ARG A 49 -0.47 11.86 -2.14
N ALA A 50 -0.46 11.70 -3.46
CA ALA A 50 -0.89 12.75 -4.38
C ALA A 50 -2.35 13.14 -4.13
N SER A 51 -3.24 12.15 -4.02
CA SER A 51 -4.65 12.38 -3.67
C SER A 51 -4.79 13.09 -2.33
N PHE A 52 -3.96 12.71 -1.36
CA PHE A 52 -3.98 13.29 -0.03
C PHE A 52 -3.45 14.72 0.02
N VAL A 53 -2.43 15.06 -0.77
CA VAL A 53 -1.95 16.45 -0.90
C VAL A 53 -2.98 17.31 -1.62
N TYR A 54 -3.62 16.80 -2.67
CA TYR A 54 -4.66 17.53 -3.40
C TYR A 54 -5.91 17.81 -2.57
N TYR A 55 -6.16 17.05 -1.50
CA TYR A 55 -7.25 17.33 -0.56
C TYR A 55 -7.15 18.72 0.09
N GLU A 56 -5.94 19.24 0.29
CA GLU A 56 -5.73 20.59 0.81
C GLU A 56 -5.98 21.70 -0.20
N SER A 57 -6.14 21.38 -1.48
CA SER A 57 -6.44 22.42 -2.46
C SER A 57 -7.77 23.08 -2.14
N ASP A 58 -7.78 24.41 -2.26
CA ASP A 58 -9.00 25.21 -2.21
C ASP A 58 -9.51 25.55 -3.62
N ASP A 59 -8.72 25.26 -4.65
CA ASP A 59 -9.08 25.42 -6.05
C ASP A 59 -8.96 24.09 -6.79
N PHE A 60 -10.09 23.64 -7.37
CA PHE A 60 -10.17 22.43 -8.18
C PHE A 60 -10.47 22.73 -9.65
N GLY A 61 -10.37 24.00 -10.07
CA GLY A 61 -10.60 24.44 -11.43
C GLY A 61 -11.99 24.06 -11.94
N GLN A 62 -12.05 23.48 -13.14
CA GLN A 62 -13.32 23.12 -13.79
C GLN A 62 -13.99 21.87 -13.20
N LEU A 63 -13.34 21.17 -12.26
CA LEU A 63 -13.89 19.96 -11.64
C LEU A 63 -14.98 20.29 -10.62
N VAL A 64 -14.96 21.50 -10.07
CA VAL A 64 -15.86 21.94 -9.01
C VAL A 64 -16.24 23.39 -9.27
N ARG A 65 -17.51 23.72 -9.11
CA ARG A 65 -17.92 25.13 -9.10
C ARG A 65 -17.40 25.78 -7.82
N SER A 66 -16.64 26.87 -7.93
CA SER A 66 -16.03 27.55 -6.79
C SER A 66 -17.03 28.16 -5.81
N ASP A 67 -18.30 28.32 -6.21
CA ASP A 67 -19.41 28.79 -5.37
C ASP A 67 -20.22 27.66 -4.71
N ASP A 68 -19.86 26.39 -4.92
CA ASP A 68 -20.60 25.23 -4.43
C ASP A 68 -19.81 24.42 -3.39
N GLU A 69 -20.02 24.76 -2.12
CA GLU A 69 -19.41 24.09 -0.97
C GLU A 69 -19.72 22.58 -0.91
N ILE A 70 -20.89 22.15 -1.42
CA ILE A 70 -21.28 20.74 -1.43
C ILE A 70 -20.41 20.00 -2.44
N SER A 71 -20.24 20.53 -3.64
CA SER A 71 -19.38 19.93 -4.66
C SER A 71 -17.92 19.90 -4.24
N VAL A 72 -17.42 20.97 -3.58
CA VAL A 72 -16.07 21.01 -3.00
C VAL A 72 -15.89 19.91 -1.97
N LYS A 73 -16.82 19.80 -1.01
CA LYS A 73 -16.77 18.77 0.03
C LYS A 73 -16.87 17.36 -0.53
N TYR A 74 -17.72 17.14 -1.53
CA TYR A 74 -17.82 15.86 -2.22
C TYR A 74 -16.50 15.49 -2.90
N PHE A 75 -15.89 16.41 -3.64
CA PHE A 75 -14.61 16.16 -4.29
C PHE A 75 -13.49 15.87 -3.29
N LYS A 76 -13.39 16.65 -2.21
CA LYS A 76 -12.47 16.39 -1.09
C LYS A 76 -12.69 15.00 -0.47
N SER A 77 -13.94 14.54 -0.35
CA SER A 77 -14.22 13.17 0.14
C SER A 77 -13.67 12.08 -0.78
N ILE A 78 -13.77 12.24 -2.11
CA ILE A 78 -13.23 11.29 -3.08
C ILE A 78 -11.70 11.20 -2.95
N LEU A 79 -11.03 12.35 -2.80
CA LEU A 79 -9.58 12.40 -2.62
C LEU A 79 -9.13 11.62 -1.38
N LEU A 80 -9.83 11.78 -0.26
CA LEU A 80 -9.56 11.00 0.96
C LEU A 80 -9.89 9.51 0.80
N TYR A 81 -10.94 9.14 0.07
CA TYR A 81 -11.24 7.72 -0.21
C TYR A 81 -10.15 7.07 -1.06
N ASN A 82 -9.62 7.80 -2.04
CA ASN A 82 -8.53 7.30 -2.88
C ASN A 82 -7.24 7.16 -2.07
N ALA A 83 -6.93 8.13 -1.19
CA ALA A 83 -5.81 8.04 -0.27
C ALA A 83 -5.96 6.82 0.67
N LEU A 84 -7.12 6.66 1.32
CA LEU A 84 -7.44 5.51 2.18
C LEU A 84 -7.24 4.18 1.45
N SER A 85 -7.77 4.06 0.24
CA SER A 85 -7.71 2.82 -0.55
C SER A 85 -6.27 2.50 -0.97
N SER A 86 -5.56 3.48 -1.52
CA SER A 86 -4.16 3.34 -1.92
C SER A 86 -3.28 2.96 -0.73
N TYR A 87 -3.48 3.61 0.42
CA TYR A 87 -2.76 3.29 1.65
C TYR A 87 -3.09 1.90 2.19
N ASN A 88 -4.34 1.45 2.13
CA ASN A 88 -4.64 0.07 2.49
C ASN A 88 -3.97 -0.93 1.54
N ILE A 89 -3.93 -0.65 0.23
CA ILE A 89 -3.24 -1.51 -0.75
C ILE A 89 -1.74 -1.58 -0.42
N CYS A 90 -1.12 -0.48 0.01
CA CYS A 90 0.29 -0.48 0.42
C CYS A 90 0.58 -1.48 1.56
N ILE A 91 -0.38 -1.72 2.47
CA ILE A 91 -0.25 -2.74 3.53
C ILE A 91 -0.12 -4.13 2.92
N ASP A 92 -0.99 -4.48 1.98
CA ASP A 92 -0.97 -5.80 1.35
C ASP A 92 0.28 -5.97 0.47
N LEU A 93 0.67 -4.92 -0.27
CA LEU A 93 1.87 -4.94 -1.09
C LEU A 93 3.15 -5.04 -0.24
N SER A 94 3.22 -4.41 0.93
CA SER A 94 4.40 -4.53 1.80
C SER A 94 4.58 -5.95 2.34
N TRP A 95 3.48 -6.68 2.56
CA TRP A 95 3.53 -8.11 2.87
C TRP A 95 4.06 -8.92 1.70
N GLN A 96 3.65 -8.58 0.47
CA GLN A 96 4.14 -9.24 -0.73
C GLN A 96 5.64 -9.03 -0.97
N VAL A 97 6.21 -7.87 -0.58
CA VAL A 97 7.66 -7.65 -0.59
C VAL A 97 8.37 -8.72 0.25
N VAL A 98 7.93 -8.90 1.51
CA VAL A 98 8.51 -9.92 2.41
C VAL A 98 8.23 -11.33 1.90
N TRP A 99 7.05 -11.57 1.35
CA TRP A 99 6.65 -12.86 0.80
C TRP A 99 7.58 -13.31 -0.33
N LEU A 100 7.88 -12.40 -1.26
CA LEU A 100 8.81 -12.62 -2.37
C LEU A 100 10.25 -12.74 -1.89
N PHE A 101 10.67 -11.93 -0.91
CA PHE A 101 12.00 -12.08 -0.31
C PHE A 101 12.22 -13.49 0.28
N LEU A 102 11.19 -14.08 0.87
CA LEU A 102 11.22 -15.43 1.41
C LEU A 102 10.98 -16.53 0.36
N SER A 103 10.88 -16.21 -0.93
CA SER A 103 10.71 -17.23 -1.98
C SER A 103 11.96 -18.07 -2.16
N ASP A 104 11.82 -19.16 -2.91
CA ASP A 104 12.99 -19.87 -3.41
C ASP A 104 13.80 -19.00 -4.39
N LEU A 105 15.00 -19.49 -4.71
CA LEU A 105 15.93 -18.83 -5.62
C LEU A 105 15.67 -19.18 -7.10
N SER A 106 14.57 -19.88 -7.40
CA SER A 106 14.21 -20.23 -8.78
C SER A 106 13.88 -18.98 -9.58
N LEU A 107 14.12 -19.04 -10.89
CA LEU A 107 13.68 -18.00 -11.83
C LEU A 107 12.20 -18.17 -12.23
N ASP A 108 11.50 -19.17 -11.69
CA ASP A 108 10.08 -19.41 -11.96
C ASP A 108 9.20 -18.18 -11.76
N LEU A 109 9.40 -17.44 -10.66
CA LEU A 109 8.60 -16.23 -10.37
C LEU A 109 8.90 -15.05 -11.30
N ILE A 110 9.99 -15.12 -12.08
CA ILE A 110 10.36 -14.09 -13.06
C ILE A 110 9.83 -14.47 -14.45
N TYR A 111 9.91 -15.75 -14.83
CA TYR A 111 9.58 -16.21 -16.19
C TYR A 111 8.17 -16.77 -16.37
N ASP A 112 7.48 -17.12 -15.30
CA ASP A 112 6.13 -17.69 -15.35
C ASP A 112 5.15 -16.80 -14.57
N GLU A 113 4.47 -15.93 -15.32
CA GLU A 113 3.46 -15.00 -14.78
C GLU A 113 2.34 -15.73 -14.01
N LYS A 114 1.96 -16.93 -14.45
CA LYS A 114 0.92 -17.70 -13.78
C LYS A 114 1.40 -18.21 -12.44
N LYS A 115 2.63 -18.72 -12.35
CA LYS A 115 3.26 -19.09 -11.07
C LYS A 115 3.39 -17.88 -10.17
N TYR A 116 3.88 -16.74 -10.69
CA TYR A 116 3.99 -15.50 -9.93
C TYR A 116 2.65 -15.07 -9.31
N ASN A 117 1.58 -15.01 -10.11
CA ASN A 117 0.27 -14.60 -9.65
C ASN A 117 -0.32 -15.59 -8.63
N ASN A 118 -0.21 -16.89 -8.88
CA ASN A 118 -0.65 -17.92 -7.93
C ASN A 118 0.10 -17.78 -6.59
N TYR A 119 1.41 -17.54 -6.65
CA TYR A 119 2.25 -17.38 -5.48
C TYR A 119 1.86 -16.15 -4.64
N LEU A 120 1.57 -15.02 -5.29
CA LEU A 120 1.11 -13.83 -4.59
C LEU A 120 -0.30 -13.96 -4.01
N ASN A 121 -1.18 -14.74 -4.64
CA ASN A 121 -2.54 -14.98 -4.14
C ASN A 121 -2.55 -15.74 -2.81
N GLU A 122 -1.49 -16.47 -2.48
CA GLU A 122 -1.32 -17.15 -1.20
C GLU A 122 -0.86 -16.20 -0.08
N CYS A 123 -0.40 -14.99 -0.42
CA CYS A 123 0.11 -14.03 0.54
C CYS A 123 -1.02 -13.35 1.32
N ASN A 124 -1.06 -13.60 2.63
CA ASN A 124 -1.83 -12.84 3.60
C ASN A 124 -1.08 -12.85 4.94
N MET A 125 -1.57 -12.11 5.94
CA MET A 125 -0.85 -11.97 7.21
C MET A 125 -0.64 -13.31 7.95
N GLU A 126 -1.59 -14.24 7.86
CA GLU A 126 -1.48 -15.54 8.53
C GLU A 126 -0.41 -16.41 7.85
N THR A 127 -0.49 -16.55 6.53
CA THR A 127 0.47 -17.34 5.75
C THR A 127 1.86 -16.72 5.80
N LEU A 128 1.97 -15.39 5.74
CA LEU A 128 3.24 -14.67 5.89
C LEU A 128 3.88 -14.94 7.26
N ASN A 129 3.10 -14.86 8.34
CA ASN A 129 3.60 -15.17 9.68
C ASN A 129 4.08 -16.61 9.82
N TYR A 130 3.35 -17.55 9.22
CA TYR A 130 3.78 -18.95 9.18
C TYR A 130 5.13 -19.09 8.46
N LYS A 131 5.25 -18.50 7.27
CA LYS A 131 6.49 -18.54 6.46
C LYS A 131 7.68 -17.89 7.15
N LEU A 132 7.49 -16.73 7.77
CA LEU A 132 8.53 -16.05 8.59
C LEU A 132 8.98 -16.91 9.78
N THR A 133 8.05 -17.66 10.37
CA THR A 133 8.37 -18.59 11.48
C THR A 133 9.22 -19.76 10.98
N LEU A 134 8.87 -20.35 9.83
CA LEU A 134 9.66 -21.42 9.21
C LEU A 134 11.07 -20.95 8.82
N ALA A 135 11.18 -19.74 8.29
CA ALA A 135 12.44 -19.09 7.94
C ALA A 135 13.26 -18.65 9.16
N LYS A 136 12.71 -18.73 10.38
CA LYS A 136 13.32 -18.26 11.63
C LYS A 136 13.64 -16.75 11.63
N GLU A 137 12.92 -15.97 10.85
CA GLU A 137 13.09 -14.52 10.71
C GLU A 137 12.33 -13.73 11.79
N ILE A 138 12.72 -13.93 13.06
CA ILE A 138 11.99 -13.41 14.23
C ILE A 138 11.94 -11.87 14.24
N LYS A 139 13.03 -11.20 13.89
CA LYS A 139 13.09 -9.72 13.88
C LYS A 139 12.15 -9.13 12.83
N LEU A 140 12.23 -9.63 11.59
CA LEU A 140 11.37 -9.21 10.50
C LEU A 140 9.89 -9.52 10.79
N LYS A 141 9.61 -10.68 11.40
CA LYS A 141 8.28 -11.03 11.87
C LYS A 141 7.71 -10.04 12.87
N ASN A 142 8.49 -9.67 13.89
CA ASN A 142 8.05 -8.70 14.88
C ASN A 142 7.82 -7.33 14.22
N HIS A 143 8.74 -6.88 13.38
CA HIS A 143 8.62 -5.62 12.65
C HIS A 143 7.33 -5.53 11.81
N VAL A 144 7.00 -6.58 11.06
CA VAL A 144 5.76 -6.66 10.27
C VAL A 144 4.52 -6.66 11.16
N ASN A 145 4.52 -7.45 12.24
CA ASN A 145 3.38 -7.55 13.14
C ASN A 145 3.14 -6.29 13.96
N ASP A 146 4.21 -5.62 14.41
CA ASP A 146 4.12 -4.39 15.18
C ASP A 146 3.50 -3.27 14.34
N PHE A 147 3.92 -3.14 13.08
CA PHE A 147 3.28 -2.23 12.14
C PHE A 147 1.80 -2.58 11.90
N PHE A 148 1.49 -3.84 11.65
CA PHE A 148 0.11 -4.26 11.39
C PHE A 148 -0.80 -4.03 12.58
N ASN A 149 -0.33 -4.31 13.80
CA ASN A 149 -1.09 -4.13 15.03
C ASN A 149 -1.09 -2.69 15.54
N SER A 150 -0.36 -1.78 14.89
CA SER A 150 -0.40 -0.36 15.26
C SER A 150 -1.79 0.24 15.07
N ALA A 151 -2.15 1.16 15.96
CA ALA A 151 -3.44 1.84 15.94
C ALA A 151 -3.79 2.50 14.58
N PRO A 152 -2.90 3.28 13.93
CA PRO A 152 -3.23 3.90 12.65
C PRO A 152 -3.46 2.87 11.54
N THR A 153 -2.66 1.80 11.48
CA THR A 153 -2.82 0.73 10.48
C THR A 153 -4.14 -0.01 10.67
N GLN A 154 -4.51 -0.35 11.90
CA GLN A 154 -5.80 -0.99 12.18
C GLN A 154 -6.99 -0.10 11.84
N LYS A 155 -6.90 1.22 12.09
CA LYS A 155 -7.94 2.19 11.68
C LYS A 155 -8.12 2.20 10.17
N VAL A 156 -7.03 2.34 9.40
CA VAL A 156 -7.04 2.32 7.92
C VAL A 156 -7.61 1.00 7.41
N ARG A 157 -7.13 -0.14 7.91
CA ARG A 157 -7.59 -1.48 7.50
C ARG A 157 -9.08 -1.67 7.73
N LYS A 158 -9.58 -1.29 8.92
CA LYS A 158 -10.99 -1.39 9.28
C LYS A 158 -11.86 -0.49 8.39
N LYS A 159 -11.48 0.78 8.22
CA LYS A 159 -12.28 1.73 7.45
C LYS A 159 -12.30 1.38 5.96
N TYR A 160 -11.18 0.97 5.39
CA TYR A 160 -11.15 0.47 4.01
C TYR A 160 -12.00 -0.79 3.84
N ASN A 161 -11.96 -1.75 4.78
CA ASN A 161 -12.81 -2.94 4.69
C ASN A 161 -14.30 -2.57 4.71
N TYR A 162 -14.72 -1.60 5.52
CA TYR A 162 -16.08 -1.07 5.44
C TYR A 162 -16.38 -0.53 4.03
N TYR A 163 -15.51 0.34 3.51
CA TYR A 163 -15.66 0.95 2.19
C TYR A 163 -15.79 -0.09 1.09
N LYS A 164 -14.89 -1.07 1.05
CA LYS A 164 -14.88 -2.19 0.10
C LYS A 164 -16.19 -2.96 0.07
N HIS A 165 -16.83 -3.17 1.23
CA HIS A 165 -18.08 -3.96 1.32
C HIS A 165 -19.36 -3.13 1.14
N LYS A 166 -19.33 -1.82 1.42
CA LYS A 166 -20.52 -0.96 1.40
C LYS A 166 -20.52 0.05 0.24
N GLY A 167 -19.38 0.30 -0.39
CA GLY A 167 -19.18 1.20 -1.53
C GLY A 167 -19.29 2.69 -1.21
N ALA A 168 -19.77 3.07 -0.02
CA ALA A 168 -19.98 4.46 0.35
C ALA A 168 -19.98 4.67 1.87
N PHE A 169 -19.53 5.85 2.27
CA PHE A 169 -19.69 6.38 3.63
C PHE A 169 -20.78 7.43 3.68
N TYR A 170 -21.16 7.81 4.90
CA TYR A 170 -21.80 9.09 5.14
C TYR A 170 -20.76 10.16 5.43
N VAL A 171 -20.77 11.26 4.67
CA VAL A 171 -19.94 12.44 4.95
C VAL A 171 -20.84 13.54 5.51
N PRO A 172 -20.56 14.08 6.70
CA PRO A 172 -21.34 15.18 7.27
C PRO A 172 -21.49 16.37 6.31
N GLY A 173 -22.72 16.71 5.97
CA GLY A 173 -23.07 17.78 5.03
C GLY A 173 -23.22 17.37 3.56
N LEU A 174 -23.08 16.08 3.23
CA LEU A 174 -23.39 15.55 1.88
C LEU A 174 -24.70 14.74 1.86
N GLY A 175 -25.67 15.14 2.67
CA GLY A 175 -27.00 14.53 2.77
C GLY A 175 -27.36 14.07 4.18
N GLU A 176 -28.34 13.17 4.27
CA GLU A 176 -28.87 12.63 5.53
C GLU A 176 -28.34 11.23 5.82
N ASN A 177 -28.19 10.90 7.11
CA ASN A 177 -27.80 9.57 7.59
C ASN A 177 -28.59 9.18 8.83
N LEU A 178 -29.91 9.29 8.71
CA LEU A 178 -30.84 8.98 9.79
C LEU A 178 -30.78 7.48 10.10
N GLY A 179 -30.67 7.12 11.39
CA GLY A 179 -30.69 5.72 11.83
C GLY A 179 -32.10 5.12 11.97
N ASN A 180 -33.12 5.97 11.94
CA ASN A 180 -34.53 5.63 12.12
C ASN A 180 -35.37 6.35 11.07
N LEU A 181 -36.49 5.74 10.65
CA LEU A 181 -37.49 6.40 9.83
C LEU A 181 -38.20 7.51 10.64
N PRO A 182 -38.72 8.55 9.98
CA PRO A 182 -39.39 9.66 10.66
C PRO A 182 -40.77 9.29 11.24
N PHE A 183 -41.18 8.02 11.15
CA PHE A 183 -42.43 7.50 11.68
C PHE A 183 -42.22 6.15 12.39
N GLY A 184 -43.06 5.88 13.39
CA GLY A 184 -43.09 4.64 14.17
C GLY A 184 -44.53 4.19 14.43
N PHE A 185 -44.71 2.98 14.98
CA PHE A 185 -46.02 2.44 15.31
C PHE A 185 -46.00 1.85 16.72
N ASN A 186 -46.97 2.22 17.58
CA ASN A 186 -47.08 1.74 18.97
C ASN A 186 -45.73 1.72 19.72
N GLU A 187 -45.12 2.90 19.89
CA GLU A 187 -43.80 3.11 20.53
C GLU A 187 -42.60 2.47 19.81
N LEU A 188 -42.82 1.68 18.76
CA LEU A 188 -41.76 1.05 18.00
C LEU A 188 -41.19 2.02 16.95
N THR A 189 -39.91 2.38 17.13
CA THR A 189 -39.16 3.16 16.15
C THR A 189 -38.64 2.26 15.05
N LEU A 190 -39.05 2.51 13.80
CA LEU A 190 -38.58 1.74 12.65
C LEU A 190 -37.14 2.15 12.32
N LYS A 191 -36.22 1.19 12.34
CA LYS A 191 -34.81 1.43 11.97
C LYS A 191 -34.67 1.50 10.46
N GLN A 192 -33.77 2.35 10.00
CA GLN A 192 -33.31 2.35 8.60
C GLN A 192 -31.81 2.10 8.53
N MET A 193 -31.34 1.65 7.38
CA MET A 193 -29.92 1.39 7.18
C MET A 193 -29.16 2.72 7.18
N LYS A 194 -28.23 2.87 8.12
CA LYS A 194 -27.29 3.99 8.17
C LYS A 194 -25.92 3.57 7.63
N ARG A 195 -25.19 4.53 7.07
CA ARG A 195 -23.79 4.38 6.70
C ARG A 195 -22.89 4.77 7.86
N GLU A 196 -21.68 4.24 7.86
CA GLU A 196 -20.63 4.68 8.79
C GLU A 196 -20.20 6.08 8.40
N GLU A 197 -20.00 6.92 9.40
CA GLU A 197 -19.56 8.30 9.23
C GLU A 197 -18.09 8.35 8.81
N PHE A 198 -17.79 9.31 7.94
CA PHE A 198 -16.45 9.64 7.47
C PHE A 198 -16.29 11.16 7.59
N ASP A 199 -15.84 11.60 8.76
CA ASP A 199 -15.48 12.98 9.00
C ASP A 199 -14.15 13.31 8.30
N LEU A 200 -14.14 14.32 7.44
CA LEU A 200 -12.98 14.60 6.59
C LEU A 200 -11.77 15.08 7.40
N ASP A 201 -11.98 15.84 8.47
CA ASP A 201 -10.91 16.39 9.30
C ASP A 201 -10.31 15.32 10.22
N GLU A 202 -11.15 14.45 10.80
CA GLU A 202 -10.71 13.27 11.54
C GLU A 202 -9.85 12.38 10.65
N TRP A 203 -10.34 12.05 9.44
CA TRP A 203 -9.64 11.15 8.54
C TRP A 203 -8.37 11.75 7.95
N CYS A 204 -8.34 13.06 7.71
CA CYS A 204 -7.10 13.75 7.37
C CYS A 204 -6.02 13.49 8.43
N ASN A 205 -6.34 13.64 9.71
CA ASN A 205 -5.38 13.41 10.79
C ASN A 205 -4.96 11.94 10.92
N ILE A 206 -5.90 10.99 10.81
CA ILE A 206 -5.61 9.56 10.85
C ILE A 206 -4.68 9.16 9.70
N LEU A 207 -4.90 9.69 8.49
CA LEU A 207 -4.06 9.37 7.34
C LEU A 207 -2.65 9.93 7.47
N ILE A 208 -2.45 11.06 8.16
CA ILE A 208 -1.12 11.60 8.49
C ILE A 208 -0.38 10.67 9.45
N GLU A 209 -1.05 10.22 10.51
CA GLU A 209 -0.49 9.25 11.46
C GLU A 209 -0.10 7.96 10.75
N TYR A 210 -0.99 7.44 9.89
CA TYR A 210 -0.72 6.25 9.09
C TYR A 210 0.47 6.45 8.16
N GLN A 211 0.50 7.53 7.39
CA GLN A 211 1.56 7.76 6.40
C GLN A 211 2.94 7.81 7.07
N ASN A 212 3.05 8.53 8.18
CA ASN A 212 4.29 8.61 8.95
C ASN A 212 4.69 7.25 9.56
N CYS A 213 3.71 6.45 9.99
CA CYS A 213 3.94 5.10 10.49
C CYS A 213 4.40 4.15 9.38
N PHE A 214 3.71 4.17 8.23
CA PHE A 214 4.04 3.34 7.07
C PHE A 214 5.41 3.67 6.49
N TYR A 215 5.73 4.96 6.33
CA TYR A 215 7.04 5.38 5.84
C TYR A 215 8.18 4.79 6.68
N LYS A 216 8.13 4.96 8.00
CA LYS A 216 9.15 4.43 8.92
C LYS A 216 9.21 2.90 8.89
N TYR A 217 8.05 2.25 8.89
CA TYR A 217 7.96 0.81 8.78
C TYR A 217 8.59 0.30 7.48
N PHE A 218 8.28 0.93 6.36
CA PHE A 218 8.68 0.44 5.05
C PHE A 218 10.15 0.71 4.75
N GLU A 219 10.69 1.86 5.15
CA GLU A 219 12.14 2.13 5.14
C GLU A 219 12.93 1.04 5.88
N GLU A 220 12.50 0.70 7.09
CA GLU A 220 13.18 -0.33 7.88
C GLU A 220 12.95 -1.73 7.29
N LEU A 221 11.78 -1.99 6.70
CA LEU A 221 11.50 -3.24 5.99
C LEU A 221 12.44 -3.43 4.79
N ILE A 222 12.68 -2.37 4.02
CA ILE A 222 13.63 -2.39 2.91
C ILE A 222 15.03 -2.78 3.41
N ASN A 223 15.48 -2.20 4.54
CA ASN A 223 16.76 -2.55 5.16
C ASN A 223 16.87 -4.02 5.59
N PHE A 224 15.75 -4.68 5.89
CA PHE A 224 15.74 -6.11 6.20
C PHE A 224 15.88 -7.00 4.96
N VAL A 225 15.28 -6.60 3.83
CA VAL A 225 15.09 -7.50 2.68
C VAL A 225 15.99 -7.19 1.49
N ILE A 226 16.50 -5.96 1.39
CA ILE A 226 17.39 -5.52 0.30
C ILE A 226 18.83 -5.36 0.81
N PRO A 227 19.82 -5.98 0.16
CA PRO A 227 21.23 -5.77 0.48
C PRO A 227 21.65 -4.31 0.32
N LYS A 228 22.53 -3.81 1.20
CA LYS A 228 23.02 -2.42 1.16
C LYS A 228 23.71 -2.05 -0.16
N THR A 229 24.35 -3.01 -0.81
CA THR A 229 25.05 -2.83 -2.08
C THR A 229 24.12 -2.75 -3.30
N TYR A 230 22.80 -2.92 -3.10
CA TYR A 230 21.83 -2.99 -4.19
C TYR A 230 21.78 -1.71 -5.02
N LEU A 231 21.76 -0.54 -4.38
CA LEU A 231 21.72 0.75 -5.08
C LEU A 231 23.10 1.22 -5.55
N GLU A 232 24.17 0.52 -5.17
CA GLU A 232 25.56 0.86 -5.53
C GLU A 232 25.99 0.21 -6.86
N GLN A 233 25.10 -0.57 -7.50
CA GLN A 233 25.45 -1.32 -8.71
C GLN A 233 25.61 -0.41 -9.93
N GLU A 234 26.78 -0.48 -10.55
CA GLU A 234 27.03 0.09 -11.87
C GLU A 234 26.77 -0.96 -12.96
N LEU A 235 26.25 -0.53 -14.10
CA LEU A 235 25.98 -1.40 -15.24
C LEU A 235 27.27 -1.75 -15.98
N ASP A 236 27.68 -3.02 -15.95
CA ASP A 236 28.59 -3.60 -16.94
C ASP A 236 27.75 -4.30 -18.00
N PHE A 237 27.40 -3.58 -19.06
CA PHE A 237 26.47 -4.08 -20.06
C PHE A 237 26.86 -5.46 -20.61
N PHE A 238 28.14 -5.71 -20.87
CA PHE A 238 28.56 -7.01 -21.41
C PHE A 238 28.59 -8.08 -20.32
N GLY A 239 29.21 -7.78 -19.18
CA GLY A 239 29.31 -8.71 -18.06
C GLY A 239 27.95 -9.13 -17.52
N ASP A 240 27.07 -8.17 -17.27
CA ASP A 240 25.75 -8.39 -16.70
C ASP A 240 24.80 -9.10 -17.66
N THR A 241 24.84 -8.75 -18.95
CA THR A 241 24.00 -9.44 -19.95
C THR A 241 24.42 -10.90 -20.12
N ILE A 242 25.73 -11.17 -20.19
CA ILE A 242 26.24 -12.55 -20.28
C ILE A 242 25.95 -13.31 -18.98
N GLY A 243 26.22 -12.70 -17.83
CA GLY A 243 25.98 -13.29 -16.52
C GLY A 243 24.52 -13.68 -16.31
N TYR A 244 23.58 -12.80 -16.64
CA TYR A 244 22.17 -13.13 -16.59
C TYR A 244 21.78 -14.18 -17.63
N GLY A 245 22.30 -14.11 -18.85
CA GLY A 245 22.06 -15.12 -19.88
C GLY A 245 22.44 -16.54 -19.44
N LEU A 246 23.61 -16.69 -18.81
CA LEU A 246 24.06 -17.98 -18.26
C LEU A 246 23.16 -18.51 -17.15
N LYS A 247 22.68 -17.64 -16.23
CA LYS A 247 21.71 -18.04 -15.19
C LYS A 247 20.41 -18.57 -15.80
N VAL A 248 19.98 -17.97 -16.90
CA VAL A 248 18.74 -18.36 -17.59
C VAL A 248 18.92 -19.70 -18.31
N GLU A 249 20.06 -19.90 -18.96
CA GLU A 249 20.41 -21.17 -19.59
C GLU A 249 20.40 -22.32 -18.56
N GLU A 250 21.08 -22.13 -17.42
CA GLU A 250 21.09 -23.10 -16.32
C GLU A 250 19.67 -23.40 -15.80
N TYR A 251 18.83 -22.38 -15.65
CA TYR A 251 17.43 -22.58 -15.24
C TYR A 251 16.63 -23.40 -16.27
N LEU A 252 16.82 -23.16 -17.57
CA LEU A 252 16.12 -23.87 -18.63
C LEU A 252 16.58 -25.34 -18.74
N GLU A 253 17.85 -25.64 -18.46
CA GLU A 253 18.37 -27.00 -18.46
C GLU A 253 17.86 -27.85 -17.27
N ASN A 254 17.54 -27.20 -16.15
CA ASN A 254 17.12 -27.86 -14.91
C ASN A 254 15.58 -27.93 -14.71
N LYS A 255 14.80 -27.52 -15.72
CA LYS A 255 13.33 -27.46 -15.68
C LYS A 255 12.67 -28.72 -16.22
#